data_AF-A0A9C8AI76-F1
#
_entry.id   AF-A0A9C8AI76-F1
#
_cell.length_a   1.000
_cell.length_b   1.000
_cell.length_c   1.000
_cell.angle_alpha   90.00
_cell.angle_beta   90.00
_cell.angle_gamma   90.00
#
_symmetry.space_group_name_H-M   'P 1'
#
loop_
_entity.id
_entity.type
_entity.pdbx_description
1 polymer ?
#
loop_
_entity_poly.entity_id
_entity_poly.type
_entity_poly.pdbx_seq_one_letter_code
_entity_poly.pdbx_strand_id
1 'polypeptide(L)'
;MMVSKGEWLWVGIISLIVVTATCVPYLAGHLSSTQDRVFVGAFYDLSDYNSHLAKMHQGYRGSWEYRLLFTSEEHQGGFVHPFYLALGHLARWLGMSLVLTYHLARVVCSFMCLLVAYSFIALFTPEVPIRRTAFLLAAVSSGLGWLSEIFWRTPPGGLSPIDFWLSEFYIFFSLFAFPHFPASIMLMLLCYLALLRTKEGPRPVEILSGTA
;
A
#
# COMPACT_ATOMS: atom_id res chain seq x y z
N MET A 1 1.53 -24.15 7.88
CA MET A 1 1.85 -25.26 6.95
C MET A 1 3.14 -24.94 6.20
N MET A 2 3.83 -25.92 5.60
CA MET A 2 5.01 -25.62 4.76
C MET A 2 4.58 -25.12 3.38
N VAL A 3 5.37 -24.19 2.83
CA VAL A 3 5.24 -23.62 1.48
C VAL A 3 6.53 -23.97 0.75
N SER A 4 6.43 -24.51 -0.46
CA SER A 4 7.58 -25.02 -1.21
C SER A 4 8.44 -23.91 -1.83
N LYS A 5 9.70 -24.22 -2.15
CA LYS A 5 10.58 -23.26 -2.87
C LYS A 5 10.01 -22.85 -4.23
N GLY A 6 9.33 -23.78 -4.93
CA GLY A 6 8.66 -23.52 -6.21
C GLY A 6 7.39 -22.68 -6.08
N GLU A 7 6.64 -22.80 -4.98
CA GLU A 7 5.58 -21.84 -4.64
C GLU A 7 6.16 -20.45 -4.42
N TRP A 8 7.17 -20.31 -3.56
CA TRP A 8 7.76 -19.01 -3.26
C TRP A 8 8.34 -18.31 -4.50
N LEU A 9 8.97 -19.05 -5.40
CA LEU A 9 9.41 -18.51 -6.69
C LEU A 9 8.24 -18.02 -7.54
N TRP A 10 7.16 -18.80 -7.64
CA TRP A 10 5.95 -18.38 -8.35
C TRP A 10 5.31 -17.12 -7.73
N VAL A 11 5.21 -17.06 -6.41
CA VAL A 11 4.68 -15.88 -5.69
C VAL A 11 5.55 -14.65 -5.93
N GLY A 12 6.87 -14.79 -5.86
CA GLY A 12 7.81 -13.70 -6.12
C GLY A 12 7.72 -13.17 -7.56
N ILE A 13 7.60 -14.07 -8.55
CA ILE A 13 7.40 -13.69 -9.96
C ILE A 13 6.08 -12.94 -10.16
N ILE A 14 4.96 -13.46 -9.64
CA ILE A 14 3.66 -12.78 -9.76
C ILE A 14 3.65 -11.44 -9.02
N SER A 15 4.24 -11.38 -7.83
CA SER A 15 4.38 -10.12 -7.06
C SER A 15 5.20 -9.08 -7.83
N LEU A 16 6.30 -9.50 -8.48
CA LEU A 16 7.12 -8.62 -9.31
C LEU A 16 6.34 -8.12 -10.54
N ILE A 17 5.59 -8.99 -11.22
CA ILE A 17 4.75 -8.62 -12.37
C ILE A 17 3.68 -7.59 -11.96
N VAL A 18 2.94 -7.86 -10.87
CA VAL A 18 1.88 -6.96 -10.36
C VAL A 18 2.47 -5.61 -9.95
N VAL A 19 3.55 -5.58 -9.17
CA VAL A 19 4.17 -4.31 -8.75
C VAL A 19 4.76 -3.54 -9.94
N THR A 20 5.34 -4.23 -10.92
CA THR A 20 5.81 -3.60 -12.18
C THR A 20 4.64 -3.00 -12.97
N ALA A 21 3.51 -3.70 -13.05
CA ALA A 21 2.29 -3.17 -13.68
C ALA A 21 1.79 -1.91 -12.97
N THR A 22 1.87 -1.82 -11.63
CA THR A 22 1.53 -0.58 -10.91
C THR A 22 2.47 0.60 -11.19
N CYS A 23 3.61 0.39 -11.86
CA CYS A 23 4.52 1.46 -12.27
C CYS A 23 4.17 2.05 -13.64
N VAL A 24 3.35 1.36 -14.46
CA VAL A 24 2.94 1.80 -15.80
C VAL A 24 2.32 3.20 -15.84
N PRO A 25 1.34 3.60 -14.99
CA PRO A 25 0.77 4.94 -15.07
C PRO A 25 1.79 6.05 -14.73
N TYR A 26 2.72 5.79 -13.79
CA TYR A 26 3.79 6.72 -13.45
C TYR A 26 4.80 6.88 -14.59
N LEU A 27 5.18 5.78 -15.24
CA LEU A 27 6.09 5.79 -16.38
C LEU A 27 5.43 6.47 -17.60
N ALA A 28 4.16 6.18 -17.88
CA ALA A 28 3.40 6.82 -18.94
C ALA A 28 3.27 8.33 -18.72
N GLY A 29 2.97 8.77 -17.49
CA GLY A 29 2.97 10.19 -17.11
C GLY A 29 4.34 10.84 -17.33
N HIS A 30 5.42 10.22 -16.86
CA HIS A 30 6.78 10.74 -17.03
C HIS A 30 7.17 10.86 -18.51
N LEU A 31 6.95 9.82 -19.32
CA LEU A 31 7.21 9.82 -20.77
C LEU A 31 6.33 10.78 -21.56
N SER A 32 5.20 11.21 -21.00
CA SER A 32 4.28 12.21 -21.59
C SER A 32 4.63 13.65 -21.19
N SER A 33 5.76 13.87 -20.50
CA SER A 33 6.21 15.22 -20.12
C SER A 33 6.77 15.99 -21.33
N THR A 34 6.38 17.25 -21.48
CA THR A 34 6.91 18.19 -22.47
C THR A 34 7.67 19.33 -21.78
N GLN A 35 8.27 20.24 -22.56
CA GLN A 35 8.94 21.43 -22.02
C GLN A 35 7.96 22.34 -21.23
N ASP A 36 6.70 22.41 -21.65
CA ASP A 36 5.65 23.24 -21.00
C ASP A 36 4.87 22.49 -19.90
N ARG A 37 4.96 21.15 -19.82
CA ARG A 37 4.14 20.31 -18.95
C ARG A 37 4.93 19.12 -18.40
N VAL A 38 5.35 19.18 -17.16
CA VAL A 38 6.12 18.12 -16.48
C VAL A 38 5.21 17.30 -15.56
N PHE A 39 5.30 15.97 -15.65
CA PHE A 39 4.61 15.08 -14.72
C PHE A 39 5.30 15.06 -13.34
N VAL A 40 4.58 15.52 -12.31
CA VAL A 40 5.10 15.73 -10.95
C VAL A 40 5.23 14.46 -10.10
N GLY A 41 4.91 13.29 -10.66
CA GLY A 41 5.01 11.99 -9.99
C GLY A 41 3.70 11.44 -9.40
N ALA A 42 2.55 12.09 -9.59
CA ALA A 42 1.25 11.59 -9.12
C ALA A 42 0.21 11.56 -10.24
N PHE A 43 -0.50 10.43 -10.36
CA PHE A 43 -1.67 10.27 -11.26
C PHE A 43 -3.00 10.15 -10.49
N TYR A 44 -2.93 9.81 -9.21
CA TYR A 44 -4.05 9.71 -8.26
C TYR A 44 -3.68 10.55 -7.02
N ASP A 45 -4.69 11.19 -6.44
CA ASP A 45 -4.64 12.18 -5.36
C ASP A 45 -3.32 12.98 -5.26
N LEU A 46 -3.26 14.03 -6.08
CA LEU A 46 -2.16 15.00 -6.08
C LEU A 46 -2.06 15.79 -4.76
N SER A 47 -3.17 15.97 -4.03
CA SER A 47 -3.19 16.73 -2.77
C SER A 47 -2.46 15.97 -1.68
N ASP A 48 -2.81 14.70 -1.47
CA ASP A 48 -2.20 13.89 -0.43
C ASP A 48 -0.78 13.43 -0.80
N TYR A 49 -0.49 13.22 -2.09
CA TYR A 49 0.88 13.07 -2.58
C TYR A 49 1.78 14.27 -2.22
N ASN A 50 1.32 15.51 -2.49
CA ASN A 50 2.07 16.71 -2.11
C ASN A 50 2.17 16.85 -0.58
N SER A 51 1.11 16.50 0.15
CA SER A 51 1.07 16.44 1.61
C SER A 51 2.07 15.41 2.18
N HIS A 52 2.34 14.31 1.47
CA HIS A 52 3.36 13.32 1.78
C HIS A 52 4.78 13.80 1.45
N LEU A 53 5.00 14.43 0.29
CA LEU A 53 6.29 15.04 -0.05
C LEU A 53 6.66 16.18 0.91
N ALA A 54 5.70 16.98 1.38
CA ALA A 54 5.90 18.01 2.39
C ALA A 54 6.36 17.42 3.74
N LYS A 55 5.84 16.25 4.13
CA LYS A 55 6.31 15.49 5.30
C LYS A 55 7.74 14.98 5.07
N MET A 56 8.01 14.36 3.92
CA MET A 56 9.36 13.90 3.56
C MET A 56 10.40 15.03 3.51
N HIS A 57 10.02 16.23 3.06
CA HIS A 57 10.92 17.39 3.04
C HIS A 57 11.32 17.86 4.45
N GLN A 58 10.44 17.75 5.45
CA GLN A 58 10.79 18.03 6.85
C GLN A 58 11.81 17.02 7.39
N GLY A 59 11.62 15.73 7.10
CA GLY A 59 12.58 14.67 7.41
C GLY A 59 13.94 14.88 6.71
N TYR A 60 13.93 15.26 5.43
CA TYR A 60 15.14 15.58 4.66
C TYR A 60 15.92 16.76 5.25
N ARG A 61 15.23 17.78 5.78
CA ARG A 61 15.85 18.89 6.53
C ARG A 61 16.36 18.49 7.92
N GLY A 62 16.07 17.27 8.38
CA GLY A 62 16.57 16.69 9.62
C GLY A 62 15.54 16.59 10.76
N SER A 63 14.27 16.94 10.54
CA SER A 63 13.27 16.89 11.62
C SER A 63 12.77 15.47 11.90
N TRP A 64 12.54 15.17 13.17
CA TRP A 64 11.71 14.03 13.63
C TRP A 64 10.37 14.48 14.24
N GLU A 65 10.19 15.79 14.43
CA GLU A 65 8.92 16.40 14.76
C GLU A 65 8.26 16.90 13.46
N TYR A 66 7.07 16.40 13.15
CA TYR A 66 6.24 16.93 12.08
C TYR A 66 5.57 18.23 12.49
N ARG A 67 5.54 19.20 11.57
CA ARG A 67 4.66 20.38 11.65
C ARG A 67 3.72 20.47 10.44
N LEU A 68 2.48 20.91 10.67
CA LEU A 68 1.46 21.04 9.64
C LEU A 68 1.67 22.33 8.86
N LEU A 69 2.28 22.24 7.68
CA LEU A 69 2.59 23.40 6.82
C LEU A 69 1.35 23.98 6.08
N PHE A 70 0.15 23.54 6.45
CA PHE A 70 -1.12 23.89 5.82
C PHE A 70 -2.13 24.52 6.80
N THR A 71 -1.65 25.06 7.92
CA THR A 71 -2.39 25.96 8.81
C THR A 71 -1.56 27.23 9.06
N SER A 72 -2.24 28.33 9.40
CA SER A 72 -1.62 29.57 9.89
C SER A 72 -1.55 29.64 11.41
N GLU A 73 -2.08 28.66 12.13
CA GLU A 73 -2.06 28.59 13.59
C GLU A 73 -0.66 28.21 14.09
N GLU A 74 -0.16 28.93 15.11
CA GLU A 74 1.10 28.55 15.75
C GLU A 74 0.93 27.29 16.61
N HIS A 75 1.72 26.26 16.34
CA HIS A 75 1.71 25.02 17.09
C HIS A 75 3.11 24.41 17.19
N GLN A 76 3.32 23.57 18.21
CA GLN A 76 4.57 22.82 18.37
C GLN A 76 4.66 21.64 17.41
N GLY A 77 5.87 21.11 17.20
CA GLY A 77 6.07 19.88 16.44
C GLY A 77 5.61 18.64 17.22
N GLY A 78 5.31 17.55 16.51
CA GLY A 78 4.90 16.29 17.14
C GLY A 78 5.35 15.05 16.37
N PHE A 79 5.45 13.91 17.05
CA PHE A 79 5.92 12.63 16.48
C PHE A 79 4.84 11.91 15.63
N VAL A 80 4.25 12.64 14.69
CA VAL A 80 3.20 12.17 13.77
C VAL A 80 3.79 11.96 12.37
N HIS A 81 3.24 11.00 11.63
CA HIS A 81 3.76 10.53 10.34
C HIS A 81 5.26 10.15 10.31
N PRO A 82 5.82 9.44 11.33
CA PRO A 82 7.25 9.12 11.40
C PRO A 82 7.75 8.32 10.19
N PHE A 83 6.87 7.54 9.53
CA PHE A 83 7.15 6.85 8.26
C PHE A 83 7.65 7.82 7.16
N TYR A 84 6.95 8.93 6.94
CA TYR A 84 7.34 9.89 5.90
C TYR A 84 8.52 10.76 6.33
N LEU A 85 8.67 11.07 7.62
CA LEU A 85 9.89 11.71 8.13
C LEU A 85 11.11 10.81 7.88
N ALA A 86 11.02 9.51 8.20
CA ALA A 86 12.07 8.53 7.97
C ALA A 86 12.45 8.39 6.49
N LEU A 87 11.48 8.40 5.56
CA LEU A 87 11.76 8.43 4.12
C LEU A 87 12.46 9.74 3.69
N GLY A 88 12.21 10.85 4.38
CA GLY A 88 12.97 12.10 4.22
C GLY A 88 14.44 11.98 4.63
N HIS A 89 14.71 11.41 5.81
CA HIS A 89 16.08 11.13 6.27
C HIS A 89 16.80 10.14 5.35
N LEU A 90 16.11 9.08 4.89
CA LEU A 90 16.64 8.11 3.94
C LEU A 90 17.04 8.75 2.61
N ALA A 91 16.19 9.64 2.07
CA ALA A 91 16.49 10.41 0.85
C ALA A 91 17.76 11.26 1.03
N ARG A 92 17.90 11.94 2.18
CA ARG A 92 19.10 12.71 2.53
C ARG A 92 20.35 11.84 2.62
N TRP A 93 20.30 10.72 3.32
CA TRP A 93 21.45 9.85 3.55
C TRP A 93 21.94 9.15 2.26
N LEU A 94 21.04 8.87 1.33
CA LEU A 94 21.35 8.22 0.06
C LEU A 94 21.52 9.21 -1.11
N GLY A 95 21.40 10.52 -0.88
CA GLY A 95 21.50 11.55 -1.93
C GLY A 95 20.40 11.48 -3.00
N MET A 96 19.26 10.85 -2.67
CA MET A 96 18.15 10.62 -3.61
C MET A 96 17.12 11.76 -3.56
N SER A 97 16.41 11.98 -4.67
CA SER A 97 15.25 12.88 -4.66
C SER A 97 14.10 12.31 -3.82
N LEU A 98 13.26 13.20 -3.26
CA LEU A 98 12.09 12.78 -2.48
C LEU A 98 11.12 11.94 -3.32
N VAL A 99 10.90 12.33 -4.59
CA VAL A 99 10.04 11.61 -5.54
C VAL A 99 10.56 10.20 -5.83
N LEU A 100 11.87 10.04 -6.09
CA LEU A 100 12.48 8.72 -6.28
C LEU A 100 12.34 7.87 -5.02
N THR A 101 12.67 8.43 -3.86
CA THR A 101 12.59 7.72 -2.57
C THR A 101 11.16 7.30 -2.24
N TYR A 102 10.17 8.14 -2.54
CA TYR A 102 8.75 7.86 -2.39
C TYR A 102 8.29 6.67 -3.26
N HIS A 103 8.65 6.66 -4.54
CA HIS A 103 8.27 5.56 -5.45
C HIS A 103 9.04 4.27 -5.17
N LEU A 104 10.31 4.34 -4.76
CA LEU A 104 11.06 3.18 -4.29
C LEU A 104 10.42 2.58 -3.03
N ALA A 105 10.05 3.40 -2.05
CA ALA A 105 9.31 2.95 -0.87
C ALA A 105 7.98 2.29 -1.26
N ARG A 106 7.24 2.86 -2.23
CA ARG A 106 6.00 2.27 -2.73
C ARG A 106 6.24 0.89 -3.34
N VAL A 107 7.22 0.76 -4.25
CA VAL A 107 7.55 -0.52 -4.91
C VAL A 107 7.98 -1.58 -3.89
N VAL A 108 8.85 -1.23 -2.94
CA VAL A 108 9.35 -2.16 -1.92
C VAL A 108 8.23 -2.58 -0.96
N CYS A 109 7.46 -1.64 -0.42
CA CYS A 109 6.34 -1.95 0.49
C CYS A 109 5.25 -2.76 -0.21
N SER A 110 4.90 -2.44 -1.47
CA SER A 110 3.94 -3.23 -2.25
C SER A 110 4.42 -4.65 -2.50
N PHE A 111 5.69 -4.85 -2.86
CA PHE A 111 6.25 -6.19 -3.08
C PHE A 111 6.29 -7.01 -1.79
N MET A 112 6.75 -6.43 -0.68
CA MET A 112 6.75 -7.10 0.63
C MET A 112 5.33 -7.42 1.13
N CYS A 113 4.37 -6.51 0.92
CA CYS A 113 2.96 -6.72 1.27
C CYS A 113 2.37 -7.96 0.57
N LEU A 114 2.68 -8.19 -0.70
CA LEU A 114 2.21 -9.39 -1.42
C LEU A 114 2.85 -10.69 -0.88
N LEU A 115 4.14 -10.70 -0.53
CA LEU A 115 4.78 -11.87 0.10
C LEU A 115 4.19 -12.20 1.49
N VAL A 116 3.84 -11.16 2.26
CA VAL A 116 3.17 -11.31 3.56
C VAL A 116 1.72 -11.75 3.39
N ALA A 117 0.98 -11.22 2.41
CA ALA A 117 -0.36 -11.67 2.08
C ALA A 117 -0.39 -13.16 1.69
N TYR A 118 0.58 -13.63 0.89
CA TYR A 118 0.71 -15.06 0.61
C TYR A 118 1.03 -15.88 1.88
N SER A 119 1.93 -15.38 2.74
CA SER A 119 2.25 -16.02 4.02
C SER A 119 1.02 -16.19 4.91
N PHE A 120 0.11 -15.22 4.90
CA PHE A 120 -1.15 -15.23 5.65
C PHE A 120 -2.16 -16.21 5.03
N ILE A 121 -2.40 -16.13 3.72
CA ILE A 121 -3.27 -17.07 2.98
C ILE A 121 -2.83 -18.54 3.20
N ALA A 122 -1.52 -18.80 3.23
CA ALA A 122 -0.95 -20.13 3.48
C ALA A 122 -1.14 -20.67 4.92
N LEU A 123 -1.74 -19.91 5.85
CA LEU A 123 -2.18 -20.43 7.15
C LEU A 123 -3.52 -21.19 7.06
N PHE A 124 -4.41 -20.83 6.13
CA PHE A 124 -5.81 -21.25 6.15
C PHE A 124 -6.13 -22.50 5.32
N THR A 125 -5.27 -22.88 4.39
CA THR A 125 -5.47 -24.09 3.55
C THR A 125 -4.16 -24.80 3.20
N PRO A 126 -4.13 -26.16 3.14
CA PRO A 126 -3.02 -26.92 2.60
C PRO A 126 -2.92 -26.83 1.07
N GLU A 127 -4.01 -26.48 0.38
CA GLU A 127 -4.13 -26.63 -1.07
C GLU A 127 -3.49 -25.48 -1.84
N VAL A 128 -2.39 -25.78 -2.54
CA VAL A 128 -1.69 -24.83 -3.41
C VAL A 128 -2.60 -24.16 -4.46
N PRO A 129 -3.55 -24.86 -5.13
CA PRO A 129 -4.49 -24.20 -6.04
C PRO A 129 -5.32 -23.12 -5.34
N ILE A 130 -5.91 -23.41 -4.17
CA ILE A 130 -6.70 -22.44 -3.40
C ILE A 130 -5.83 -21.26 -2.96
N ARG A 131 -4.61 -21.51 -2.44
CA ARG A 131 -3.65 -20.44 -2.09
C ARG A 131 -3.37 -19.52 -3.28
N ARG A 132 -3.14 -20.08 -4.46
CA ARG A 132 -2.83 -19.32 -5.69
C ARG A 132 -4.03 -18.50 -6.16
N THR A 133 -5.23 -19.06 -6.18
CA THR A 133 -6.46 -18.34 -6.56
C THR A 133 -6.76 -17.21 -5.58
N ALA A 134 -6.73 -17.47 -4.27
CA ALA A 134 -6.93 -16.44 -3.25
C ALA A 134 -5.88 -15.32 -3.33
N PHE A 135 -4.61 -15.67 -3.59
CA PHE A 135 -3.54 -14.69 -3.76
C PHE A 135 -3.72 -13.84 -5.03
N LEU A 136 -4.09 -14.44 -6.16
CA LEU A 136 -4.36 -13.69 -7.39
C LEU A 136 -5.52 -12.71 -7.18
N LEU A 137 -6.64 -13.17 -6.59
CA LEU A 137 -7.77 -12.31 -6.25
C LEU A 137 -7.34 -11.16 -5.34
N ALA A 138 -6.58 -11.42 -4.28
CA ALA A 138 -6.04 -10.38 -3.41
C ALA A 138 -5.08 -9.41 -4.13
N ALA A 139 -4.27 -9.90 -5.06
CA ALA A 139 -3.22 -9.13 -5.72
C ALA A 139 -3.70 -8.28 -6.92
N VAL A 140 -4.84 -8.62 -7.57
CA VAL A 140 -5.32 -7.89 -8.77
C VAL A 140 -6.79 -7.46 -8.74
N SER A 141 -7.55 -7.71 -7.67
CA SER A 141 -8.93 -7.19 -7.57
C SER A 141 -8.99 -5.76 -7.02
N SER A 142 -9.83 -4.94 -7.64
CA SER A 142 -10.23 -3.59 -7.20
C SER A 142 -11.76 -3.48 -7.12
N GLY A 143 -12.42 -4.58 -6.70
CA GLY A 143 -13.87 -4.66 -6.60
C GLY A 143 -14.61 -4.69 -7.95
N LEU A 144 -15.85 -4.21 -7.94
CA LEU A 144 -16.83 -4.32 -9.03
C LEU A 144 -17.64 -3.03 -9.26
N GLY A 145 -17.29 -1.91 -8.60
CA GLY A 145 -18.01 -0.63 -8.71
C GLY A 145 -18.10 -0.05 -10.13
N TRP A 146 -17.23 -0.49 -11.04
CA TRP A 146 -17.32 -0.20 -12.46
C TRP A 146 -18.57 -0.78 -13.15
N LEU A 147 -19.16 -1.86 -12.61
CA LEU A 147 -20.46 -2.37 -13.07
C LEU A 147 -21.60 -1.44 -12.64
N SER A 148 -21.57 -0.89 -11.42
CA SER A 148 -22.53 0.14 -11.01
C SER A 148 -22.44 1.35 -11.94
N GLU A 149 -21.25 1.84 -12.29
CA GLU A 149 -21.10 2.95 -13.24
C GLU A 149 -21.49 2.63 -14.70
N ILE A 150 -21.76 1.37 -15.04
CA ILE A 150 -22.36 0.99 -16.32
C ILE A 150 -23.89 1.08 -16.27
N PHE A 151 -24.52 0.60 -15.19
CA PHE A 151 -25.99 0.46 -15.10
C PHE A 151 -26.69 1.59 -14.31
N TRP A 152 -26.06 2.08 -13.25
CA TRP A 152 -26.51 3.16 -12.35
C TRP A 152 -25.37 4.16 -12.12
N ARG A 153 -25.08 4.96 -13.15
CA ARG A 153 -24.05 6.01 -13.08
C ARG A 153 -24.25 6.95 -11.91
N THR A 154 -23.18 7.26 -11.19
CA THR A 154 -23.20 8.25 -10.12
C THR A 154 -23.54 9.63 -10.70
N PRO A 155 -24.58 10.32 -10.19
CA PRO A 155 -24.93 11.67 -10.66
C PRO A 155 -23.84 12.69 -10.26
N PRO A 156 -23.73 13.85 -10.93
CA PRO A 156 -22.80 14.90 -10.53
C PRO A 156 -22.98 15.30 -9.06
N GLY A 157 -21.91 15.19 -8.26
CA GLY A 157 -21.94 15.43 -6.81
C GLY A 157 -22.44 14.26 -5.94
N GLY A 158 -22.81 13.12 -6.55
CA GLY A 158 -23.09 11.89 -5.84
C GLY A 158 -21.81 11.20 -5.33
N LEU A 159 -21.98 10.28 -4.36
CA LEU A 159 -20.90 9.43 -3.86
C LEU A 159 -20.69 8.27 -4.83
N SER A 160 -19.51 8.19 -5.46
CA SER A 160 -19.14 7.09 -6.34
C SER A 160 -18.86 5.81 -5.55
N PRO A 161 -18.90 4.63 -6.21
CA PRO A 161 -18.53 3.35 -5.59
C PRO A 161 -17.16 3.41 -4.91
N ILE A 162 -17.07 2.74 -3.76
CA ILE A 162 -15.91 2.73 -2.85
C ILE A 162 -14.60 2.33 -3.56
N ASP A 163 -14.74 1.48 -4.57
CA ASP A 163 -13.76 0.98 -5.54
C ASP A 163 -12.92 2.10 -6.20
N PHE A 164 -13.47 3.31 -6.36
CA PHE A 164 -12.83 4.42 -7.08
C PHE A 164 -12.08 5.41 -6.19
N TRP A 165 -12.34 5.42 -4.87
CA TRP A 165 -11.84 6.48 -4.00
C TRP A 165 -11.25 6.00 -2.66
N LEU A 166 -11.63 4.84 -2.12
CA LEU A 166 -11.08 4.31 -0.87
C LEU A 166 -9.96 3.31 -1.17
N SER A 167 -8.76 3.83 -1.38
CA SER A 167 -7.62 3.06 -1.89
C SER A 167 -7.02 2.07 -0.89
N GLU A 168 -7.33 2.18 0.40
CA GLU A 168 -7.02 1.22 1.46
C GLU A 168 -7.93 -0.03 1.47
N PHE A 169 -9.10 0.01 0.81
CA PHE A 169 -10.07 -1.10 0.86
C PHE A 169 -9.66 -2.32 0.04
N TYR A 170 -8.82 -2.12 -0.99
CA TYR A 170 -8.34 -3.18 -1.88
C TYR A 170 -6.81 -3.19 -1.92
N ILE A 171 -6.19 -4.33 -1.65
CA ILE A 171 -4.73 -4.48 -1.66
C ILE A 171 -4.14 -4.00 -2.99
N PHE A 172 -4.74 -4.36 -4.13
CA PHE A 172 -4.27 -3.93 -5.46
C PHE A 172 -4.24 -2.39 -5.58
N PHE A 173 -5.30 -1.68 -5.18
CA PHE A 173 -5.36 -0.21 -5.25
C PHE A 173 -4.37 0.43 -4.26
N SER A 174 -4.23 -0.12 -3.06
CA SER A 174 -3.19 0.26 -2.10
C SER A 174 -1.78 0.17 -2.70
N LEU A 175 -1.50 -0.80 -3.58
CA LEU A 175 -0.20 -0.89 -4.24
C LEU A 175 0.08 0.30 -5.17
N PHE A 176 -0.95 0.89 -5.77
CA PHE A 176 -0.82 2.08 -6.63
C PHE A 176 -0.66 3.37 -5.82
N ALA A 177 -1.55 3.65 -4.87
CA ALA A 177 -1.72 5.01 -4.33
C ALA A 177 -0.50 5.54 -3.55
N PHE A 178 -0.35 5.10 -2.29
CA PHE A 178 0.62 5.66 -1.35
C PHE A 178 1.46 4.56 -0.69
N PRO A 179 2.78 4.76 -0.46
CA PRO A 179 3.69 3.75 0.09
C PRO A 179 3.30 3.26 1.49
N HIS A 180 2.57 4.07 2.25
CA HIS A 180 2.18 3.73 3.61
C HIS A 180 1.01 2.72 3.70
N PHE A 181 0.13 2.63 2.70
CA PHE A 181 -0.96 1.64 2.69
C PHE A 181 -0.47 0.18 2.63
N PRO A 182 0.37 -0.24 1.66
CA PRO A 182 0.88 -1.61 1.64
C PRO A 182 1.82 -1.87 2.83
N ALA A 183 2.49 -0.84 3.37
CA ALA A 183 3.24 -0.97 4.62
C ALA A 183 2.32 -1.27 5.83
N SER A 184 1.21 -0.54 5.98
CA SER A 184 0.21 -0.78 7.04
C SER A 184 -0.46 -2.15 6.90
N ILE A 185 -0.86 -2.55 5.68
CA ILE A 185 -1.45 -3.87 5.42
C ILE A 185 -0.42 -4.97 5.72
N MET A 186 0.81 -4.83 5.27
CA MET A 186 1.91 -5.75 5.58
C MET A 186 2.13 -5.88 7.10
N LEU A 187 2.20 -4.78 7.84
CA LEU A 187 2.40 -4.79 9.29
C LEU A 187 1.20 -5.40 10.03
N MET A 188 -0.02 -5.06 9.64
CA MET A 188 -1.25 -5.67 10.19
C MET A 188 -1.27 -7.19 9.98
N LEU A 189 -0.95 -7.66 8.77
CA LEU A 189 -0.86 -9.08 8.46
C LEU A 189 0.30 -9.77 9.19
N LEU A 190 1.44 -9.09 9.41
CA LEU A 190 2.53 -9.60 10.25
C LEU A 190 2.11 -9.75 11.72
N CYS A 191 1.32 -8.81 12.26
CA CYS A 191 0.74 -8.95 13.61
C CYS A 191 -0.18 -10.17 13.71
N TYR A 192 -1.11 -10.36 12.75
CA TYR A 192 -1.96 -11.56 12.73
C TYR A 192 -1.15 -12.85 12.51
N LEU A 193 -0.11 -12.83 11.67
CA LEU A 193 0.81 -13.96 11.48
C LEU A 193 1.59 -14.31 12.76
N ALA A 194 1.93 -13.33 13.60
CA ALA A 194 2.57 -13.57 14.89
C ALA A 194 1.57 -14.20 15.88
N LEU A 195 0.39 -13.59 16.04
CA LEU A 195 -0.67 -14.06 16.95
C LEU A 195 -1.10 -15.50 16.61
N LEU A 196 -1.44 -15.78 15.34
CA LEU A 196 -1.90 -17.09 14.86
C LEU A 196 -0.80 -18.17 14.78
N ARG A 197 0.46 -17.83 15.09
CA ARG A 197 1.57 -18.79 15.21
C ARG A 197 1.91 -19.15 16.66
N THR A 198 1.36 -18.44 17.64
CA THR A 198 1.42 -18.88 19.05
C THR A 198 0.59 -20.16 19.22
N LYS A 199 1.07 -21.10 20.04
CA LYS A 199 0.34 -22.36 20.31
C LYS A 199 -0.76 -22.22 21.36
N GLU A 200 -0.91 -21.02 21.93
CA GLU A 200 -1.64 -20.75 23.17
C GLU A 200 -2.80 -19.75 22.97
N GLY A 201 -3.04 -19.30 21.73
CA GLY A 201 -4.26 -18.57 21.38
C GLY A 201 -5.49 -19.50 21.37
N PRO A 202 -6.66 -19.05 21.85
CA PRO A 202 -7.88 -19.86 21.80
C PRO A 202 -8.24 -20.22 20.36
N ARG A 203 -8.70 -21.45 20.16
CA ARG A 203 -9.07 -21.99 18.85
C ARG A 203 -10.24 -21.19 18.29
N PRO A 204 -10.37 -21.03 16.96
CA PRO A 204 -11.51 -20.32 16.35
C PRO A 204 -12.88 -20.85 16.81
N VAL A 205 -12.97 -22.15 17.13
CA VAL A 205 -14.17 -22.77 17.70
C VAL A 205 -14.49 -22.23 19.10
N GLU A 206 -13.50 -22.05 19.97
CA GLU A 206 -13.66 -21.58 21.36
C GLU A 206 -14.08 -20.10 21.39
N ILE A 207 -13.53 -19.29 20.47
CA ILE A 207 -13.94 -17.89 20.25
C ILE A 207 -15.39 -17.85 19.75
N LEU A 208 -15.74 -18.65 18.74
CA LEU A 208 -17.08 -18.64 18.11
C LEU A 208 -18.18 -19.27 19.00
N SER A 209 -17.82 -20.10 19.99
CA SER A 209 -18.75 -20.62 21.00
C SER A 209 -18.85 -19.76 22.26
N GLY A 210 -18.03 -18.71 22.41
CA GLY A 210 -17.98 -17.90 23.63
C GLY A 210 -17.46 -18.66 24.86
N THR A 211 -16.53 -19.59 24.65
CA THR A 211 -15.95 -20.45 25.70
C THR A 211 -14.44 -20.24 25.90
N ALA A 212 -13.93 -19.10 25.42
CA ALA A 212 -12.55 -18.64 25.57
C ALA A 212 -12.43 -17.61 26.71
#